data_AF-A0A961G854-F1
#
_entry.id   AF-A0A961G854-F1
#
_cell.length_a   1.000
_cell.length_b   1.000
_cell.length_c   1.000
_cell.angle_alpha   90.00
_cell.angle_beta   90.00
_cell.angle_gamma   90.00
#
_symmetry.space_group_name_H-M   'P 1'
#
loop_
_entity.id
_entity.type
_entity.pdbx_description
1 polymer ?
#
loop_
_entity_poly.entity_id
_entity_poly.type
_entity_poly.pdbx_seq_one_letter_code
_entity_poly.pdbx_strand_id
1 'polypeptide(L)'
;MIDLRDPTEAGRWMTINDPVMGGLSDSNVTATADGLTFAGTVSLDNNGGFASARREPDPVLGAAAAGASTVRVDATGDGKTYVVQLRTAGDPWAYIQRFATQAGVSATYDLPVEGFEPVDLFLEPAPDAPAQLDPSTVDQVTIYILDKQDGPFSITLEAIELRR
;
A
#
# COMPACT_ATOMS: atom_id res chain seq x y z
N MET A 1 0.73 -4.59 14.28
CA MET A 1 1.88 -3.91 13.67
C MET A 1 2.44 -4.82 12.61
N ILE A 2 2.72 -4.28 11.43
CA ILE A 2 3.53 -4.91 10.39
C ILE A 2 4.93 -4.29 10.53
N ASP A 3 5.88 -5.05 11.07
CA ASP A 3 7.28 -4.62 11.21
C ASP A 3 8.08 -5.11 10.01
N LEU A 4 8.45 -4.20 9.10
CA LEU A 4 9.12 -4.55 7.86
C LEU A 4 10.64 -4.66 8.00
N ARG A 5 11.18 -4.41 9.20
CA ARG A 5 12.56 -4.73 9.56
C ARG A 5 12.71 -6.18 10.03
N ASP A 6 11.61 -6.85 10.38
CA ASP A 6 11.61 -8.31 10.55
C ASP A 6 11.65 -8.98 9.16
N PRO A 7 12.72 -9.71 8.81
CA PRO A 7 12.82 -10.39 7.53
C PRO A 7 11.74 -11.45 7.32
N THR A 8 11.19 -12.03 8.39
CA THR A 8 10.07 -12.97 8.29
C THR A 8 8.82 -12.28 7.77
N GLU A 9 8.51 -11.09 8.28
CA GLU A 9 7.36 -10.31 7.87
C GLU A 9 7.59 -9.67 6.49
N ALA A 10 8.78 -9.13 6.23
CA ALA A 10 9.16 -8.61 4.92
C ALA A 10 9.08 -9.68 3.81
N GLY A 11 9.41 -10.94 4.13
CA GLY A 11 9.30 -12.09 3.22
C GLY A 11 7.87 -12.43 2.79
N ARG A 12 6.85 -11.86 3.42
CA ARG A 12 5.42 -12.04 3.07
C ARG A 12 4.93 -11.04 2.04
N TRP A 13 5.80 -10.17 1.55
CA TRP A 13 5.48 -9.18 0.53
C TRP A 13 5.94 -9.64 -0.84
N MET A 14 5.12 -9.38 -1.85
CA MET A 14 5.38 -9.73 -3.23
C MET A 14 5.09 -8.54 -4.13
N THR A 15 5.79 -8.45 -5.26
CA THR A 15 5.42 -7.48 -6.31
C THR A 15 4.27 -8.00 -7.15
N ILE A 16 3.42 -7.06 -7.54
CA ILE A 16 2.42 -7.22 -8.58
C ILE A 16 2.64 -6.08 -9.55
N ASN A 17 3.29 -6.41 -10.66
CA ASN A 17 3.50 -5.53 -11.79
C ASN A 17 2.28 -5.60 -12.72
N ASP A 18 2.09 -4.55 -13.51
CA ASP A 18 0.94 -4.36 -14.38
C ASP A 18 0.77 -5.51 -15.39
N PRO A 19 -0.30 -6.33 -15.30
CA PRO A 19 -0.59 -7.36 -16.28
C PRO A 19 -1.52 -6.89 -17.41
N VAL A 20 -2.03 -5.65 -17.35
CA VAL A 20 -3.09 -5.16 -18.23
C VAL A 20 -2.49 -4.79 -19.60
N MET A 21 -2.95 -5.45 -20.65
CA MET A 21 -2.65 -5.15 -22.07
C MET A 21 -1.15 -5.09 -22.47
N GLY A 22 -0.24 -5.60 -21.63
CA GLY A 22 1.20 -5.57 -21.89
C GLY A 22 1.92 -4.32 -21.37
N GLY A 23 1.39 -3.68 -20.33
CA GLY A 23 2.05 -2.60 -19.59
C GLY A 23 3.51 -2.94 -19.26
N LEU A 24 4.38 -1.92 -19.32
CA LEU A 24 5.83 -2.07 -19.19
C LEU A 24 6.36 -1.60 -17.82
N SER A 25 5.47 -1.39 -16.85
CA SER A 25 5.88 -1.08 -15.49
C SER A 25 6.53 -2.31 -14.85
N ASP A 26 7.71 -2.14 -14.28
CA ASP A 26 8.47 -3.22 -13.64
C ASP A 26 8.95 -2.78 -12.27
N SER A 27 8.86 -3.69 -11.31
CA SER A 27 9.24 -3.43 -9.93
C SER A 27 9.61 -4.68 -9.17
N ASN A 28 10.35 -4.48 -8.08
CA ASN A 28 10.72 -5.52 -7.13
C ASN A 28 10.52 -5.05 -5.68
N VAL A 29 10.28 -6.01 -4.78
CA VAL A 29 10.39 -5.83 -3.34
C VAL A 29 11.64 -6.51 -2.84
N THR A 30 12.38 -5.86 -1.95
CA THR A 30 13.62 -6.39 -1.38
C THR A 30 13.64 -6.13 0.11
N ALA A 31 13.75 -7.20 0.90
CA ALA A 31 13.97 -7.09 2.34
C ALA A 31 15.40 -6.60 2.61
N THR A 32 15.54 -5.60 3.46
CA THR A 32 16.81 -5.01 3.88
C THR A 32 16.84 -4.88 5.40
N ALA A 33 17.97 -4.49 5.97
CA ALA A 33 18.04 -4.21 7.42
C ALA A 33 17.20 -3.00 7.84
N ASP A 34 16.97 -2.05 6.92
CA ASP A 34 16.26 -0.81 7.19
C ASP A 34 14.73 -0.95 7.04
N GLY A 35 14.29 -1.98 6.29
CA GLY A 35 12.89 -2.26 5.99
C GLY A 35 12.68 -3.02 4.68
N LEU A 36 11.45 -3.00 4.17
CA LEU A 36 11.11 -3.52 2.84
C LEU A 36 11.23 -2.40 1.81
N THR A 37 12.16 -2.53 0.87
CA THR A 37 12.28 -1.59 -0.25
C THR A 37 11.42 -2.03 -1.41
N PHE A 38 10.50 -1.17 -1.84
CA PHE A 38 9.68 -1.30 -3.04
C PHE A 38 10.15 -0.29 -4.09
N ALA A 39 10.73 -0.78 -5.18
CA ALA A 39 11.36 0.07 -6.19
C ALA A 39 11.19 -0.49 -7.60
N GLY A 40 11.26 0.38 -8.59
CA GLY A 40 11.04 0.01 -9.98
C GLY A 40 10.96 1.21 -10.91
N THR A 41 10.37 0.99 -12.08
CA THR A 41 10.03 2.03 -13.06
C THR A 41 8.58 1.88 -13.44
N VAL A 42 7.81 2.96 -13.26
CA VAL A 42 6.47 3.07 -13.86
C VAL A 42 6.64 3.48 -15.31
N SER A 43 5.90 2.82 -16.21
CA SER A 43 5.79 3.18 -17.63
C SER A 43 4.32 3.38 -17.99
N LEU A 44 4.01 4.46 -18.69
CA LEU A 44 2.67 4.73 -19.26
C LEU A 44 2.43 4.03 -20.60
N ASP A 45 3.44 3.35 -21.15
CA ASP A 45 3.30 2.62 -22.41
C ASP A 45 2.34 1.44 -22.26
N ASN A 46 1.66 1.09 -23.36
CA ASN A 46 0.67 0.00 -23.43
C ASN A 46 -0.51 0.13 -22.45
N ASN A 47 -0.92 1.36 -22.15
CA ASN A 47 -1.94 1.70 -21.14
C ASN A 47 -1.55 1.30 -19.71
N GLY A 48 -0.24 1.17 -19.46
CA GLY A 48 0.24 0.93 -18.12
C GLY A 48 0.18 2.17 -17.23
N GLY A 49 0.83 2.07 -16.07
CA GLY A 49 1.05 3.23 -15.22
C GLY A 49 0.99 2.94 -13.73
N PHE A 50 1.20 1.67 -13.34
CA PHE A 50 1.22 1.30 -11.93
C PHE A 50 2.17 0.15 -11.62
N ALA A 51 2.59 0.11 -10.37
CA ALA A 51 3.22 -1.04 -9.76
C ALA A 51 2.72 -1.15 -8.31
N SER A 52 2.77 -2.35 -7.73
CA SER A 52 2.38 -2.54 -6.34
C SER A 52 3.20 -3.58 -5.60
N ALA A 53 3.37 -3.34 -4.30
CA ALA A 53 3.87 -4.29 -3.32
C ALA A 53 2.70 -4.73 -2.45
N ARG A 54 2.41 -6.02 -2.43
CA ARG A 54 1.28 -6.59 -1.70
C ARG A 54 1.75 -7.58 -0.66
N ARG A 55 1.21 -7.46 0.55
CA ARG A 55 1.38 -8.45 1.61
C ARG A 55 0.45 -9.65 1.40
N GLU A 56 0.90 -10.85 1.71
CA GLU A 56 0.02 -12.02 1.85
C GLU A 56 -1.15 -11.72 2.81
N PRO A 57 -2.38 -12.17 2.50
CA PRO A 57 -3.50 -12.04 3.42
C PRO A 57 -3.22 -12.70 4.77
N ASP A 58 -3.72 -12.09 5.83
CA ASP A 58 -3.59 -12.55 7.21
C ASP A 58 -4.87 -12.23 7.99
N PRO A 59 -5.73 -13.23 8.23
CA PRO A 59 -7.04 -13.03 8.85
C PRO A 59 -7.00 -12.40 10.25
N VAL A 60 -5.84 -12.36 10.91
CA VAL A 60 -5.69 -11.78 12.25
C VAL A 60 -5.00 -10.41 12.24
N LEU A 61 -4.68 -9.86 11.06
CA LEU A 61 -3.97 -8.59 10.93
C LEU A 61 -4.71 -7.44 11.63
N GLY A 62 -6.00 -7.31 11.37
CA GLY A 62 -6.89 -6.31 11.97
C GLY A 62 -7.36 -6.65 13.39
N ALA A 63 -7.13 -7.86 13.90
CA ALA A 63 -7.77 -8.33 15.14
C ALA A 63 -7.51 -7.42 16.36
N ALA A 64 -6.34 -6.78 16.43
CA ALA A 64 -5.98 -5.84 17.49
C ALA A 64 -6.28 -4.36 17.15
N ALA A 65 -6.79 -4.08 15.96
CA ALA A 65 -7.04 -2.73 15.43
C ALA A 65 -8.47 -2.22 15.71
N ALA A 66 -9.27 -2.92 16.53
CA ALA A 66 -10.62 -2.48 16.86
C ALA A 66 -10.65 -1.06 17.47
N GLY A 67 -11.32 -0.16 16.78
CA GLY A 67 -11.39 1.26 17.14
C GLY A 67 -10.12 2.06 16.84
N ALA A 68 -9.18 1.54 16.04
CA ALA A 68 -8.11 2.33 15.47
C ALA A 68 -8.69 3.51 14.67
N SER A 69 -8.07 4.67 14.80
CA SER A 69 -8.48 5.90 14.13
C SER A 69 -7.51 6.33 13.03
N THR A 70 -6.31 5.73 13.01
CA THR A 70 -5.20 6.12 12.15
C THR A 70 -4.45 4.89 11.64
N VAL A 71 -4.07 4.91 10.37
CA VAL A 71 -3.09 4.01 9.77
C VAL A 71 -1.78 4.78 9.65
N ARG A 72 -0.78 4.37 10.42
CA ARG A 72 0.56 4.95 10.40
C ARG A 72 1.45 4.17 9.44
N VAL A 73 2.17 4.90 8.59
CA VAL A 73 3.22 4.37 7.72
C VAL A 73 4.53 5.04 8.08
N ASP A 74 5.53 4.27 8.50
CA ASP A 74 6.90 4.75 8.69
C ASP A 74 7.71 4.37 7.44
N ALA A 75 8.23 5.36 6.73
CA ALA A 75 8.91 5.13 5.46
C ALA A 75 9.90 6.24 5.06
N THR A 76 10.87 5.84 4.26
CA THR A 76 11.80 6.72 3.54
C THR A 76 11.44 6.72 2.05
N GLY A 77 11.00 7.86 1.53
CA GLY A 77 10.50 7.97 0.15
C GLY A 77 11.40 8.77 -0.79
N ASP A 78 10.97 8.85 -2.05
CA ASP A 78 11.70 9.44 -3.18
C ASP A 78 11.08 10.74 -3.71
N GLY A 79 10.05 11.26 -3.04
CA GLY A 79 9.29 12.43 -3.50
C GLY A 79 8.05 12.09 -4.32
N LYS A 80 7.76 10.81 -4.56
CA LYS A 80 6.52 10.34 -5.19
C LYS A 80 5.38 10.28 -4.17
N THR A 81 4.16 10.18 -4.70
CA THR A 81 2.95 9.87 -3.94
C THR A 81 2.65 8.38 -4.02
N TYR A 82 2.41 7.76 -2.87
CA TYR A 82 2.06 6.35 -2.76
C TYR A 82 0.63 6.20 -2.25
N VAL A 83 0.05 5.03 -2.47
CA VAL A 83 -1.30 4.69 -2.02
C VAL A 83 -1.23 3.49 -1.11
N VAL A 84 -1.81 3.60 0.08
CA VAL A 84 -2.10 2.44 0.94
C VAL A 84 -3.49 1.93 0.56
N GLN A 85 -3.59 0.64 0.26
CA GLN A 85 -4.87 -0.06 0.13
C GLN A 85 -5.03 -1.06 1.27
N LEU A 86 -6.21 -1.08 1.87
CA LEU A 86 -6.64 -2.03 2.88
C LEU A 86 -7.82 -2.86 2.36
N ARG A 87 -7.77 -4.17 2.60
CA ARG A 87 -8.80 -5.12 2.18
C ARG A 87 -9.30 -5.96 3.36
N THR A 88 -10.54 -6.41 3.23
CA THR A 88 -11.20 -7.41 4.06
C THR A 88 -11.53 -8.61 3.16
N ALA A 89 -11.25 -9.84 3.60
CA ALA A 89 -11.65 -11.02 2.84
C ALA A 89 -13.15 -11.07 2.57
N GLY A 90 -13.51 -11.37 1.32
CA GLY A 90 -14.89 -11.55 0.88
C GLY A 90 -15.59 -10.28 0.41
N ASP A 91 -15.05 -9.10 0.74
CA ASP A 91 -15.59 -7.84 0.26
C ASP A 91 -15.23 -7.63 -1.22
N PRO A 92 -16.16 -7.14 -2.07
CA PRO A 92 -15.88 -6.80 -3.46
C PRO A 92 -15.20 -5.42 -3.62
N TRP A 93 -14.96 -4.71 -2.51
CA TRP A 93 -14.31 -3.41 -2.45
C TRP A 93 -13.02 -3.46 -1.60
N ALA A 94 -12.25 -2.38 -1.69
CA ALA A 94 -11.10 -2.09 -0.86
C ALA A 94 -11.19 -0.62 -0.41
N TYR A 95 -10.28 -0.20 0.46
CA TYR A 95 -10.20 1.17 0.95
C TYR A 95 -8.82 1.74 0.67
N ILE A 96 -8.73 2.93 0.08
CA ILE A 96 -7.46 3.55 -0.29
C ILE A 96 -7.25 4.92 0.34
N GLN A 97 -5.99 5.26 0.62
CA GLN A 97 -5.58 6.63 0.94
C GLN A 97 -4.20 6.91 0.38
N ARG A 98 -3.96 8.17 0.00
CA ARG A 98 -2.71 8.63 -0.61
C ARG A 98 -1.82 9.32 0.42
N PHE A 99 -0.51 9.20 0.27
CA PHE A 99 0.48 9.96 1.03
C PHE A 99 1.65 10.36 0.15
N ALA A 100 2.03 11.64 0.22
CA ALA A 100 3.14 12.20 -0.55
C ALA A 100 4.42 12.14 0.29
N THR A 101 5.49 11.61 -0.30
CA THR A 101 6.79 11.51 0.38
C THR A 101 7.67 12.72 0.07
N GLN A 102 8.71 12.93 0.88
CA GLN A 102 9.79 13.84 0.56
C GLN A 102 11.05 13.03 0.21
N ALA A 103 11.70 13.39 -0.89
CA ALA A 103 12.85 12.67 -1.41
C ALA A 103 13.99 12.57 -0.38
N GLY A 104 14.40 11.33 -0.06
CA GLY A 104 15.49 11.00 0.84
C GLY A 104 15.18 11.25 2.32
N VAL A 105 13.91 11.48 2.69
CA VAL A 105 13.51 11.76 4.08
C VAL A 105 12.75 10.58 4.65
N SER A 106 13.25 10.04 5.76
CA SER A 106 12.52 9.13 6.63
C SER A 106 11.47 9.92 7.41
N ALA A 107 10.21 9.54 7.28
CA ALA A 107 9.09 10.22 7.92
C ALA A 107 7.99 9.23 8.33
N THR A 108 7.15 9.71 9.25
CA THR A 108 5.92 9.05 9.67
C THR A 108 4.74 9.73 8.98
N TYR A 109 3.93 8.96 8.28
CA TYR A 109 2.71 9.39 7.61
C TYR A 109 1.51 8.83 8.37
N ASP A 110 0.79 9.71 9.08
CA ASP A 110 -0.45 9.37 9.78
C ASP A 110 -1.64 9.57 8.83
N LEU A 111 -2.30 8.48 8.48
CA LEU A 111 -3.44 8.43 7.55
C LEU A 111 -4.72 8.18 8.35
N PRO A 112 -5.57 9.19 8.58
CA PRO A 112 -6.82 9.00 9.32
C PRO A 112 -7.70 7.94 8.66
N VAL A 113 -8.28 7.04 9.44
CA VAL A 113 -9.18 5.98 8.94
C VAL A 113 -10.37 6.57 8.18
N GLU A 114 -10.88 7.73 8.62
CA GLU A 114 -11.95 8.46 7.93
C GLU A 114 -11.55 9.03 6.55
N GLY A 115 -10.25 9.15 6.27
CA GLY A 115 -9.72 9.59 4.99
C GLY A 115 -9.54 8.45 3.97
N PHE A 116 -9.85 7.21 4.34
CA PHE A 116 -9.82 6.09 3.42
C PHE A 116 -11.09 6.04 2.57
N GLU A 117 -10.92 6.09 1.25
CA GLU A 117 -12.01 6.09 0.28
C GLU A 117 -12.29 4.66 -0.21
N PRO A 118 -13.56 4.21 -0.26
CA PRO A 118 -13.90 2.90 -0.79
C PRO A 118 -13.76 2.86 -2.31
N VAL A 119 -13.12 1.81 -2.81
CA VAL A 119 -12.91 1.57 -4.24
C VAL A 119 -13.17 0.12 -4.62
N ASP A 120 -13.47 -0.13 -5.89
CA ASP A 120 -13.65 -1.46 -6.44
C ASP A 120 -12.31 -2.13 -6.80
N LEU A 121 -12.37 -3.26 -7.52
CA LEU A 121 -11.18 -4.00 -7.94
C LEU A 121 -10.31 -3.25 -8.97
N PHE A 122 -10.85 -2.24 -9.63
CA PHE A 122 -10.16 -1.38 -10.61
C PHE A 122 -9.72 -0.04 -10.01
N LEU A 123 -9.86 0.12 -8.69
CA LEU A 123 -9.56 1.37 -7.96
C LEU A 123 -10.50 2.53 -8.32
N GLU A 124 -11.69 2.23 -8.86
CA GLU A 124 -12.74 3.21 -9.08
C GLU A 124 -13.63 3.36 -7.84
N PRO A 125 -14.25 4.53 -7.57
CA PRO A 125 -15.11 4.72 -6.41
C PRO A 125 -16.19 3.63 -6.28
N ALA A 126 -16.33 3.04 -5.10
CA ALA A 126 -17.33 1.99 -4.82
C ALA A 126 -18.50 2.56 -3.99
N PRO A 127 -19.58 3.06 -4.62
CA PRO A 127 -20.69 3.73 -3.91
C PRO A 127 -21.52 2.79 -3.03
N ASP A 128 -21.49 1.48 -3.30
CA ASP A 128 -22.24 0.47 -2.55
C ASP A 128 -21.46 -0.07 -1.33
N ALA A 129 -20.19 0.32 -1.16
CA ALA A 129 -19.40 -0.05 0.00
C ALA A 129 -19.76 0.80 1.23
N PRO A 130 -19.53 0.31 2.46
CA PRO A 130 -19.59 1.15 3.65
C PRO A 130 -18.68 2.38 3.49
N ALA A 131 -19.17 3.55 3.90
CA ALA A 131 -18.42 4.80 3.77
C ALA A 131 -17.17 4.84 4.66
N GLN A 132 -17.12 4.03 5.71
CA GLN A 132 -16.00 3.97 6.65
C GLN A 132 -15.43 2.57 6.70
N LEU A 133 -14.11 2.48 6.60
CA LEU A 133 -13.35 1.28 6.88
C LEU A 133 -13.54 0.87 8.34
N ASP A 134 -13.75 -0.42 8.59
CA ASP A 134 -13.55 -1.04 9.90
C ASP A 134 -12.13 -1.62 9.96
N PRO A 135 -11.20 -1.00 10.72
CA PRO A 135 -9.83 -1.51 10.83
C PRO A 135 -9.74 -2.93 11.38
N SER A 136 -10.74 -3.39 12.12
CA SER A 136 -10.72 -4.71 12.75
C SER A 136 -10.90 -5.88 11.78
N THR A 137 -11.45 -5.60 10.61
CA THR A 137 -11.71 -6.61 9.57
C THR A 137 -10.59 -6.69 8.53
N VAL A 138 -9.61 -5.78 8.58
CA VAL A 138 -8.50 -5.73 7.62
C VAL A 138 -7.66 -6.99 7.71
N ASP A 139 -7.42 -7.63 6.56
CA ASP A 139 -6.58 -8.81 6.44
C ASP A 139 -5.43 -8.66 5.45
N GLN A 140 -5.44 -7.62 4.62
CA GLN A 140 -4.41 -7.38 3.61
C GLN A 140 -4.10 -5.90 3.43
N VAL A 141 -2.81 -5.64 3.21
CA VAL A 141 -2.25 -4.32 2.91
C VAL A 141 -1.52 -4.40 1.57
N THR A 142 -1.73 -3.37 0.75
CA THR A 142 -0.99 -3.16 -0.51
C THR A 142 -0.48 -1.73 -0.56
N ILE A 143 0.75 -1.54 -1.02
CA ILE A 143 1.31 -0.23 -1.37
C ILE A 143 1.36 -0.13 -2.88
N TYR A 144 0.75 0.92 -3.43
CA TYR A 144 0.81 1.21 -4.85
C TYR A 144 1.61 2.48 -5.14
N ILE A 145 2.18 2.52 -6.34
CA ILE A 145 2.45 3.75 -7.06
C ILE A 145 1.50 3.81 -8.27
N LEU A 146 0.75 4.91 -8.39
CA LEU A 146 -0.33 5.13 -9.37
C LEU A 146 -0.24 6.54 -9.96
N ASP A 147 -1.35 7.00 -10.57
CA ASP A 147 -1.63 8.38 -10.94
C ASP A 147 -0.63 8.96 -11.95
N LYS A 148 -0.18 8.11 -12.89
CA LYS A 148 0.69 8.45 -14.02
C LYS A 148 2.04 9.05 -13.62
N GLN A 149 2.59 8.60 -12.50
CA GLN A 149 3.91 9.00 -12.02
C GLN A 149 5.04 8.27 -12.76
N ASP A 150 5.13 8.49 -14.08
CA ASP A 150 6.08 7.86 -14.99
C ASP A 150 7.56 8.00 -14.53
N GLY A 151 8.35 6.96 -14.80
CA GLY A 151 9.77 6.91 -14.47
C GLY A 151 10.11 6.15 -13.18
N PRO A 152 11.35 6.30 -12.69
CA PRO A 152 11.84 5.51 -11.57
C PRO A 152 11.15 5.92 -10.27
N PHE A 153 11.00 4.94 -9.39
CA PHE A 153 10.53 5.13 -8.02
C PHE A 153 11.24 4.21 -7.02
N SER A 154 11.27 4.62 -5.76
CA SER A 154 11.78 3.83 -4.64
C SER A 154 11.22 4.32 -3.32
N ILE A 155 10.62 3.43 -2.54
CA ILE A 155 10.25 3.68 -1.15
C ILE A 155 10.75 2.53 -0.27
N THR A 156 11.35 2.85 0.86
CA THR A 156 11.68 1.87 1.91
C THR A 156 10.66 2.01 3.02
N LEU A 157 9.88 0.96 3.24
CA LEU A 157 8.85 0.88 4.27
C LEU A 157 9.46 0.22 5.51
N GLU A 158 9.37 0.89 6.66
CA GLU A 158 9.93 0.41 7.92
C GLU A 158 8.86 -0.26 8.77
N ALA A 159 7.65 0.32 8.85
CA ALA A 159 6.52 -0.27 9.55
C ALA A 159 5.18 0.27 9.03
N ILE A 160 4.12 -0.54 9.20
CA ILE A 160 2.72 -0.13 8.99
C ILE A 160 1.88 -0.55 10.19
N GLU A 161 1.10 0.38 10.75
CA GLU A 161 0.36 0.15 11.99
C GLU A 161 -1.03 0.78 11.98
N LEU A 162 -2.04 0.03 12.43
CA LEU A 162 -3.36 0.56 12.73
C LEU A 162 -3.40 0.92 14.22
N ARG A 163 -3.55 2.21 14.55
CA ARG A 163 -3.46 2.76 15.91
C ARG A 163 -4.70 3.56 16.30
N ARG A 164 -4.98 3.63 17.60
CA ARG A 164 -6.00 4.51 18.19
C ARG A 164 -5.55 5.95 18.22
#